data_AF-A0A2W4TYT1-F1
#
_entry.id   AF-A0A2W4TYT1-F1
#
_cell.length_a   1.000
_cell.length_b   1.000
_cell.length_c   1.000
_cell.angle_alpha   90.00
_cell.angle_beta   90.00
_cell.angle_gamma   90.00
#
_symmetry.space_group_name_H-M   'P 1'
#
loop_
_entity.id
_entity.type
_entity.pdbx_description
1 polymer ?
#
loop_
_entity_poly.entity_id
_entity_poly.type
_entity_poly.pdbx_seq_one_letter_code
_entity_poly.pdbx_strand_id
1 'polypeptide(L)'
;TKKFDPDDFAAFLDLLPSRVDGRPIRHAVEVRHESFCTPDFITLLRERGIAAVIAADSKYPQIADLTAPFVYVRVMGTSETEKTGYQPAQLDEWASRAQAWAEGKNPFEAATICSAKDRPKPRDVFLYVIDGYKPHNPAAALALIERISKTAKALPRRR
;
A
#
# COMPACT_ATOMS: atom_id res chain seq x y z
N THR A 1 -3.71 -0.77 20.89
CA THR A 1 -4.39 -1.14 19.63
C THR A 1 -4.90 -2.57 19.75
N LYS A 2 -5.91 -2.97 18.95
CA LYS A 2 -6.45 -4.35 18.98
C LYS A 2 -5.33 -5.36 18.68
N LYS A 3 -5.30 -6.48 19.41
CA LYS A 3 -4.41 -7.61 19.12
C LYS A 3 -5.07 -8.55 18.10
N PHE A 4 -4.27 -9.31 17.39
CA PHE A 4 -4.76 -10.27 16.41
C PHE A 4 -5.36 -11.47 17.13
N ASP A 5 -6.63 -11.72 16.85
CA ASP A 5 -7.37 -12.92 17.19
C ASP A 5 -7.88 -13.46 15.83
N PRO A 6 -7.43 -14.64 15.39
CA PRO A 6 -7.75 -15.14 14.04
C PRO A 6 -9.24 -15.28 13.79
N ASP A 7 -10.00 -15.81 14.76
CA ASP A 7 -11.42 -16.12 14.61
C ASP A 7 -12.26 -14.84 14.57
N ASP A 8 -12.00 -13.92 15.51
CA ASP A 8 -12.66 -12.62 15.54
C ASP A 8 -12.31 -11.78 14.30
N PHE A 9 -11.05 -11.81 13.85
CA PHE A 9 -10.66 -11.06 12.66
C PHE A 9 -11.27 -11.66 11.39
N ALA A 10 -11.30 -12.98 11.25
CA ALA A 10 -11.96 -13.65 10.13
C ALA A 10 -13.46 -13.31 10.07
N ALA A 11 -14.15 -13.38 11.22
CA ALA A 11 -15.57 -13.00 11.32
C ALA A 11 -15.80 -11.54 10.92
N PHE A 12 -14.90 -10.62 11.30
CA PHE A 12 -14.96 -9.22 10.84
C PHE A 12 -14.79 -9.11 9.32
N LEU A 13 -13.82 -9.81 8.72
CA LEU A 13 -13.61 -9.76 7.27
C LEU A 13 -14.82 -10.30 6.49
N ASP A 14 -15.52 -11.30 7.02
CA ASP A 14 -16.72 -11.90 6.39
C ASP A 14 -17.93 -10.95 6.38
N LEU A 15 -17.94 -9.93 7.25
CA LEU A 15 -18.96 -8.87 7.24
C LEU A 15 -18.72 -7.80 6.17
N LEU A 16 -17.55 -7.78 5.51
CA LEU A 16 -17.21 -6.77 4.53
C LEU A 16 -17.98 -7.03 3.22
N PRO A 17 -18.86 -6.11 2.78
CA PRO A 17 -19.69 -6.35 1.61
C PRO A 17 -18.85 -6.33 0.34
N SER A 18 -19.05 -7.32 -0.54
CA SER A 18 -18.41 -7.32 -1.87
C SER A 18 -19.03 -6.30 -2.83
N ARG A 19 -20.24 -5.80 -2.53
CA ARG A 19 -20.99 -4.84 -3.34
C ARG A 19 -21.80 -3.87 -2.47
N VAL A 20 -21.86 -2.61 -2.88
CA VAL A 20 -22.73 -1.57 -2.30
C VAL A 20 -23.40 -0.84 -3.46
N ASP A 21 -24.73 -0.69 -3.43
CA ASP A 21 -25.54 -0.05 -4.49
C ASP A 21 -25.20 -0.56 -5.91
N GLY A 22 -25.01 -1.88 -6.05
CA GLY A 22 -24.68 -2.51 -7.34
C GLY A 22 -23.26 -2.25 -7.83
N ARG A 23 -22.37 -1.65 -7.02
CA ARG A 23 -20.97 -1.42 -7.36
C ARG A 23 -20.06 -2.40 -6.63
N PRO A 24 -19.09 -3.04 -7.30
CA PRO A 24 -18.11 -3.88 -6.61
C PRO A 24 -17.23 -3.03 -5.67
N ILE A 25 -16.96 -3.55 -4.48
CA ILE A 25 -16.12 -2.91 -3.46
C ILE A 25 -14.84 -3.73 -3.27
N ARG A 26 -13.72 -3.00 -3.12
CA ARG A 26 -12.41 -3.55 -2.77
C ARG A 26 -12.04 -3.06 -1.38
N HIS A 27 -11.58 -3.96 -0.53
CA HIS A 27 -11.28 -3.65 0.87
C HIS A 27 -9.78 -3.59 1.12
N ALA A 28 -9.37 -2.64 1.96
CA ALA A 28 -8.01 -2.52 2.45
C ALA A 28 -8.05 -2.37 3.98
N VAL A 29 -7.19 -3.09 4.69
CA VAL A 29 -7.11 -3.08 6.17
C VAL A 29 -5.72 -2.62 6.62
N GLU A 30 -5.71 -1.67 7.54
CA GLU A 30 -4.49 -1.24 8.23
C GLU A 30 -4.51 -1.73 9.67
N VAL A 31 -3.49 -2.49 10.04
CA VAL A 31 -3.28 -3.01 11.39
C VAL A 31 -2.06 -2.33 11.99
N ARG A 32 -2.10 -2.07 13.30
CA ARG A 32 -1.10 -1.26 14.02
C ARG A 32 -0.53 -1.99 15.24
N HIS A 33 -0.53 -3.31 15.21
CA HIS A 33 -0.04 -4.15 16.30
C HIS A 33 0.75 -5.32 15.74
N GLU A 34 1.92 -5.62 16.32
CA GLU A 34 2.86 -6.63 15.81
C GLU A 34 2.29 -8.05 15.80
N SER A 35 1.28 -8.33 16.62
CA SER A 35 0.58 -9.62 16.62
C SER A 35 -0.07 -9.97 15.27
N PHE A 36 -0.27 -9.00 14.37
CA PHE A 36 -0.76 -9.25 13.01
C PHE A 36 0.35 -9.67 12.04
N CYS A 37 1.62 -9.63 12.44
CA CYS A 37 2.75 -10.03 11.61
C CYS A 37 2.88 -11.56 11.54
N THR A 38 1.83 -12.26 11.10
CA THR A 38 1.75 -13.72 11.07
C THR A 38 1.27 -14.24 9.71
N PRO A 39 1.65 -15.48 9.33
CA PRO A 39 1.13 -16.12 8.11
C PRO A 39 -0.40 -16.27 8.06
N ASP A 40 -1.04 -16.47 9.21
CA ASP A 40 -2.50 -16.64 9.29
C ASP A 40 -3.23 -15.37 8.88
N PHE A 41 -2.77 -14.20 9.35
CA PHE A 41 -3.30 -12.91 8.92
C PHE A 41 -3.18 -12.73 7.40
N ILE A 42 -2.01 -13.04 6.82
CA ILE A 42 -1.78 -12.95 5.38
C ILE A 42 -2.69 -13.90 4.59
N THR A 43 -2.92 -15.10 5.11
CA THR A 43 -3.78 -16.11 4.48
C THR A 43 -5.23 -15.64 4.44
N LEU A 44 -5.76 -15.15 5.58
CA LEU A 44 -7.13 -14.63 5.69
C LEU A 44 -7.41 -13.51 4.66
N LEU A 45 -6.43 -12.61 4.45
CA LEU A 45 -6.54 -11.52 3.48
C LEU A 45 -6.49 -12.01 2.03
N ARG A 46 -5.57 -12.93 1.70
CA ARG A 46 -5.43 -13.48 0.33
C ARG A 46 -6.67 -14.22 -0.12
N GLU A 47 -7.26 -15.05 0.76
CA GLU A 47 -8.49 -15.81 0.48
C GLU A 47 -9.68 -14.91 0.13
N ARG A 48 -9.70 -13.69 0.67
CA ARG A 48 -10.79 -12.72 0.49
C ARG A 48 -10.45 -11.59 -0.49
N GLY A 49 -9.24 -11.58 -1.06
CA GLY A 49 -8.77 -10.53 -1.96
C GLY A 49 -8.70 -9.14 -1.30
N ILE A 50 -8.43 -9.08 0.00
CA ILE A 50 -8.37 -7.86 0.80
C ILE A 50 -6.92 -7.38 0.87
N ALA A 51 -6.68 -6.09 0.65
CA ALA A 51 -5.33 -5.53 0.69
C ALA A 51 -4.88 -5.26 2.13
N ALA A 52 -3.75 -5.83 2.52
CA ALA A 52 -2.96 -5.32 3.63
C ALA A 52 -2.44 -3.93 3.23
N VAL A 53 -2.73 -2.92 4.05
CA VAL A 53 -2.20 -1.57 3.83
C VAL A 53 -0.71 -1.56 4.15
N ILE A 54 0.09 -1.16 3.16
CA ILE A 54 1.52 -0.91 3.36
C ILE A 54 1.66 0.47 4.00
N ALA A 55 1.78 0.49 5.34
CA ALA A 55 2.02 1.68 6.15
C ALA A 55 3.53 2.01 6.17
N ALA A 56 4.09 2.26 4.99
CA ALA A 56 5.53 2.51 4.84
C ALA A 56 5.94 3.82 5.55
N ASP A 57 7.23 3.92 5.87
CA ASP A 57 7.89 5.06 6.58
C ASP A 57 7.15 5.58 7.84
N SER A 58 6.31 4.72 8.41
CA SER A 58 5.59 4.97 9.65
C SER A 58 6.24 4.25 10.84
N LYS A 59 5.75 4.54 12.06
CA LYS A 59 6.12 3.81 13.28
C LYS A 59 5.37 2.48 13.47
N TYR A 60 4.45 2.14 12.57
CA TYR A 60 3.63 0.93 12.68
C TYR A 60 4.32 -0.24 11.97
N PRO A 61 3.92 -1.49 12.28
CA PRO A 61 4.47 -2.65 11.61
C PRO A 61 4.28 -2.55 10.09
N GLN A 62 5.37 -2.70 9.35
CA GLN A 62 5.32 -2.70 7.90
C GLN A 62 5.04 -4.12 7.41
N ILE A 63 3.79 -4.38 7.02
CA ILE A 63 3.37 -5.63 6.40
C ILE A 63 3.33 -5.41 4.89
N ALA A 64 4.35 -5.92 4.18
CA ALA A 64 4.53 -5.67 2.76
C ALA A 64 3.96 -6.76 1.84
N ASP A 65 3.27 -7.77 2.39
CA ASP A 65 2.64 -8.84 1.60
C ASP A 65 1.58 -8.30 0.63
N LEU A 66 1.76 -8.60 -0.66
CA LEU A 66 0.74 -8.32 -1.67
C LEU A 66 -0.38 -9.36 -1.55
N THR A 67 -1.49 -8.96 -0.93
CA THR A 67 -2.61 -9.82 -0.52
C THR A 67 -3.86 -9.67 -1.40
N ALA A 68 -3.84 -8.72 -2.33
CA ALA A 68 -4.96 -8.37 -3.21
C ALA A 68 -4.51 -8.12 -4.66
N PRO A 69 -5.45 -8.04 -5.63
CA PRO A 69 -5.15 -7.66 -7.01
C PRO A 69 -4.77 -6.17 -7.18
N PHE A 70 -4.64 -5.43 -6.09
CA PHE A 70 -4.22 -4.04 -6.04
C PHE A 70 -3.31 -3.82 -4.82
N VAL A 71 -2.58 -2.71 -4.82
CA VAL A 71 -1.71 -2.29 -3.73
C VAL A 71 -2.27 -1.03 -3.10
N TYR A 72 -2.34 -1.00 -1.77
CA TYR A 72 -2.78 0.17 -1.00
C TYR A 72 -1.66 0.62 -0.07
N VAL A 73 -1.14 1.82 -0.30
CA VAL A 73 0.05 2.35 0.37
C VAL A 73 -0.31 3.66 1.06
N ARG A 74 0.14 3.80 2.30
CA ARG A 74 0.07 5.04 3.07
C ARG A 74 1.49 5.41 3.49
N VAL A 75 1.98 6.54 2.98
CA VAL A 75 3.28 7.11 3.36
C VAL A 75 3.05 8.25 4.34
N MET A 76 3.81 8.27 5.42
CA MET A 76 3.64 9.09 6.62
C MET A 76 4.89 9.87 7.04
N GLY A 77 5.95 9.82 6.25
CA GLY A 77 7.23 10.45 6.53
C GLY A 77 7.39 11.92 6.13
N THR A 78 6.30 12.68 5.87
CA THR A 78 6.45 14.10 5.50
C THR A 78 6.99 14.95 6.65
N SER A 79 7.88 15.90 6.33
CA SER A 79 8.54 16.82 7.27
C SER A 79 8.17 18.28 7.02
N GLU A 80 8.24 19.09 8.08
CA GLU A 80 8.10 20.55 8.04
C GLU A 80 9.26 21.22 7.30
N THR A 81 10.47 20.66 7.38
CA THR A 81 11.67 21.24 6.76
C THR A 81 11.68 21.12 5.23
N GLU A 82 10.88 20.21 4.69
CA GLU A 82 10.80 19.92 3.26
C GLU A 82 9.57 20.59 2.66
N LYS A 83 9.76 21.56 1.76
CA LYS A 83 8.65 22.28 1.11
C LYS A 83 7.66 21.37 0.40
N THR A 84 8.13 20.23 -0.11
CA THR A 84 7.31 19.20 -0.77
C THR A 84 7.02 18.01 0.14
N GLY A 85 7.14 18.16 1.45
CA GLY A 85 6.94 17.11 2.46
C GLY A 85 8.08 16.10 2.53
N TYR A 86 8.69 15.75 1.40
CA TYR A 86 9.86 14.88 1.33
C TYR A 86 11.01 15.55 0.58
N GLN A 87 12.22 15.05 0.83
CA GLN A 87 13.38 15.37 0.02
C GLN A 87 13.17 14.90 -1.44
N PRO A 88 13.76 15.57 -2.45
CA PRO A 88 13.57 15.21 -3.85
C PRO A 88 13.87 13.74 -4.16
N ALA A 89 14.96 13.20 -3.58
CA ALA A 89 15.35 11.80 -3.76
C ALA A 89 14.32 10.81 -3.19
N GLN A 90 13.72 11.12 -2.04
CA GLN A 90 12.66 10.28 -1.45
C GLN A 90 11.39 10.28 -2.32
N LEU A 91 11.06 11.41 -2.95
CA LEU A 91 9.95 11.48 -3.91
C LEU A 91 10.23 10.64 -5.16
N ASP A 92 11.47 10.62 -5.64
CA ASP A 92 11.89 9.80 -6.78
C ASP A 92 11.82 8.30 -6.42
N GLU A 93 12.29 7.93 -5.22
CA GLU A 93 12.14 6.57 -4.69
C GLU A 93 10.68 6.15 -4.61
N TRP A 94 9.80 6.99 -4.06
CA TRP A 94 8.37 6.71 -3.98
C TRP A 94 7.72 6.53 -5.35
N ALA A 95 8.09 7.37 -6.33
CA ALA A 95 7.63 7.23 -7.70
C ALA A 95 8.10 5.92 -8.34
N SER A 96 9.35 5.52 -8.10
CA SER A 96 9.90 4.23 -8.57
C SER A 96 9.20 3.04 -7.92
N ARG A 97 8.96 3.09 -6.61
CA ARG A 97 8.21 2.05 -5.88
C ARG A 97 6.79 1.90 -6.40
N ALA A 98 6.10 3.02 -6.65
CA ALA A 98 4.77 3.04 -7.27
C ALA A 98 4.75 2.30 -8.62
N GLN A 99 5.75 2.53 -9.47
CA GLN A 99 5.87 1.86 -10.76
C GLN A 99 6.18 0.37 -10.61
N ALA A 100 7.09 0.00 -9.70
CA ALA A 100 7.43 -1.39 -9.44
C ALA A 100 6.20 -2.20 -8.99
N TRP A 101 5.40 -1.65 -8.07
CA TRP A 101 4.12 -2.27 -7.67
C TRP A 101 3.14 -2.38 -8.85
N ALA A 102 3.06 -1.35 -9.70
CA ALA A 102 2.20 -1.37 -10.89
C ALA A 102 2.61 -2.46 -11.89
N GLU A 103 3.90 -2.78 -11.98
CA GLU A 103 4.44 -3.91 -12.76
C GLU A 103 4.30 -5.27 -12.05
N GLY A 104 3.85 -5.27 -10.79
CA GLY A 104 3.64 -6.46 -9.99
C GLY A 104 4.81 -6.90 -9.12
N LYS A 105 5.91 -6.12 -9.12
CA LYS A 105 7.07 -6.32 -8.25
C LYS A 105 6.77 -5.79 -6.84
N ASN A 106 7.52 -6.25 -5.84
CA ASN A 106 7.41 -5.73 -4.48
C ASN A 106 8.74 -5.12 -4.02
N PRO A 107 8.88 -3.78 -4.00
CA PRO A 107 10.09 -3.11 -3.50
C PRO A 107 10.42 -3.38 -2.03
N PHE A 108 9.47 -3.92 -1.26
CA PHE A 108 9.64 -4.27 0.15
C PHE A 108 9.55 -5.78 0.36
N GLU A 109 10.03 -6.59 -0.58
CA GLU A 109 10.03 -8.04 -0.46
C GLU A 109 10.68 -8.55 0.84
N ALA A 110 11.75 -7.89 1.31
CA ALA A 110 12.41 -8.21 2.58
C ALA A 110 11.55 -7.96 3.83
N ALA A 111 10.47 -7.19 3.72
CA ALA A 111 9.50 -6.92 4.78
C ALA A 111 8.19 -7.72 4.62
N THR A 112 8.21 -8.79 3.79
CA THR A 112 7.09 -9.72 3.69
C THR A 112 7.19 -10.80 4.77
N ILE A 113 6.03 -11.22 5.28
CA ILE A 113 5.89 -12.30 6.27
C ILE A 113 5.84 -13.64 5.54
N CYS A 114 5.18 -13.69 4.39
CA CYS A 114 5.07 -14.89 3.57
C CYS A 114 5.70 -14.66 2.20
N SER A 115 6.45 -15.66 1.72
CA SER A 115 6.97 -15.65 0.36
C SER A 115 5.84 -15.53 -0.67
N ALA A 116 6.11 -14.81 -1.75
CA ALA A 116 5.19 -14.69 -2.87
C ALA A 116 4.91 -16.08 -3.47
N LYS A 117 3.63 -16.44 -3.61
CA LYS A 117 3.21 -17.71 -4.21
C LYS A 117 3.11 -17.64 -5.74
N ASP A 118 2.82 -16.44 -6.26
CA ASP A 118 2.52 -16.22 -7.67
C ASP A 118 3.61 -15.41 -8.37
N ARG A 119 3.70 -15.59 -9.69
CA ARG A 119 4.51 -14.72 -10.56
C ARG A 119 4.01 -13.27 -10.48
N PRO A 120 4.91 -12.27 -10.60
CA PRO A 120 4.53 -10.87 -10.69
C PRO A 120 3.45 -10.63 -11.74
N LYS A 121 2.36 -9.96 -11.35
CA LYS A 121 1.27 -9.52 -12.23
C LYS A 121 1.02 -8.03 -12.02
N PRO A 122 0.71 -7.26 -13.08
CA PRO A 122 0.37 -5.85 -12.94
C PRO A 122 -0.78 -5.63 -11.95
N ARG A 123 -0.71 -4.53 -11.19
CA ARG A 123 -1.69 -4.17 -10.15
C ARG A 123 -2.02 -2.69 -10.21
N ASP A 124 -3.26 -2.35 -9.85
CA ASP A 124 -3.58 -0.96 -9.51
C ASP A 124 -2.82 -0.56 -8.24
N VAL A 125 -2.30 0.67 -8.20
CA VAL A 125 -1.57 1.21 -7.05
C VAL A 125 -2.26 2.45 -6.52
N PHE A 126 -2.68 2.39 -5.25
CA PHE A 126 -3.27 3.50 -4.53
C PHE A 126 -2.28 3.97 -3.46
N LEU A 127 -1.54 5.04 -3.74
CA LEU A 127 -0.56 5.63 -2.82
C LEU A 127 -1.08 6.95 -2.27
N TYR A 128 -1.22 7.02 -0.95
CA TYR A 128 -1.69 8.20 -0.23
C TYR A 128 -0.57 8.78 0.63
N VAL A 129 -0.33 10.09 0.51
CA VAL A 129 0.48 10.84 1.47
C VAL A 129 -0.42 11.30 2.62
N ILE A 130 -0.15 10.82 3.83
CA ILE A 130 -1.03 11.00 4.99
C ILE A 130 -0.20 11.18 6.26
N ASP A 131 -0.79 11.75 7.31
CA ASP A 131 -0.08 12.02 8.57
C ASP A 131 1.15 12.93 8.38
N GLY A 132 2.29 12.63 9.03
CA GLY A 132 3.51 13.45 8.96
C GLY A 132 3.26 14.93 9.23
N TYR A 133 3.96 15.80 8.50
CA TYR A 133 3.66 17.23 8.44
C TYR A 133 2.52 17.52 7.44
N LYS A 134 1.30 17.35 7.95
CA LYS A 134 0.04 17.42 7.19
C LYS A 134 -0.07 18.60 6.20
N PRO A 135 0.35 19.85 6.53
CA PRO A 135 0.26 20.96 5.58
C PRO A 135 1.01 20.74 4.26
N HIS A 136 2.07 19.92 4.25
CA HIS A 136 2.85 19.62 3.05
C HIS A 136 2.38 18.36 2.29
N ASN A 137 1.44 17.58 2.83
CA ASN A 137 0.97 16.35 2.17
C ASN A 137 0.37 16.59 0.77
N PRO A 138 -0.42 17.66 0.52
CA PRO A 138 -0.89 17.95 -0.84
C PRO A 138 0.26 18.27 -1.80
N ALA A 139 1.27 19.02 -1.36
CA ALA A 139 2.44 19.35 -2.16
C ALA A 139 3.27 18.10 -2.50
N ALA A 140 3.45 17.20 -1.53
CA ALA A 140 4.08 15.90 -1.74
C ALA A 140 3.33 15.05 -2.77
N ALA A 141 2.01 14.95 -2.64
CA ALA A 141 1.17 14.19 -3.56
C ALA A 141 1.24 14.73 -4.99
N LEU A 142 1.17 16.06 -5.17
CA LEU A 142 1.35 16.71 -6.48
C LEU A 142 2.74 16.44 -7.06
N ALA A 143 3.78 16.51 -6.24
CA ALA A 143 5.15 16.25 -6.66
C ALA A 143 5.37 14.78 -7.08
N LEU A 144 4.66 13.82 -6.46
CA LEU A 144 4.64 12.42 -6.87
C LEU A 144 3.89 12.22 -8.19
N ILE A 145 2.71 12.84 -8.35
CA ILE A 145 1.93 12.79 -9.60
C ILE A 145 2.77 13.30 -10.77
N GLU A 146 3.48 14.41 -10.60
CA GLU A 146 4.35 14.97 -11.63
C GLU A 146 5.45 13.99 -12.05
N ARG A 147 6.14 13.39 -11.08
CA ARG A 147 7.22 12.41 -11.33
C ARG A 147 6.70 11.18 -12.06
N ILE A 148 5.62 10.58 -11.57
CA ILE A 148 5.00 9.39 -12.18
C ILE A 148 4.53 9.72 -13.61
N SER A 149 3.93 10.89 -13.82
CA SER A 149 3.45 11.31 -15.14
C SER A 149 4.59 11.52 -16.14
N LYS A 150 5.73 12.04 -15.69
CA LYS A 150 6.94 12.18 -16.54
C LYS A 150 7.48 10.81 -16.94
N THR A 151 7.58 9.86 -16.01
CA THR A 151 8.03 8.51 -16.34
C THR A 151 7.06 7.77 -17.27
N ALA A 152 5.74 7.91 -17.06
CA ALA A 152 4.73 7.30 -17.91
C ALA A 152 4.75 7.83 -19.36
N LYS A 153 5.09 9.12 -19.55
CA LYS A 153 5.28 9.72 -20.87
C LYS A 153 6.57 9.25 -21.57
N ALA A 154 7.58 8.79 -20.81
CA ALA A 154 8.84 8.31 -21.35
C ALA A 154 8.79 6.84 -21.82
N LEU A 155 7.77 6.07 -21.44
CA LEU A 155 7.57 4.70 -21.90
C LEU A 155 6.77 4.70 -23.22
N PRO A 156 7.18 3.96 -24.28
CA PRO A 156 6.35 3.83 -25.47
C PRO A 156 5.01 3.19 -25.09
N ARG A 157 3.91 3.87 -25.41
CA ARG A 157 2.56 3.35 -25.19
C ARG A 157 2.46 2.00 -25.89
N ARG A 158 2.31 0.92 -25.13
CA ARG A 158 2.00 -0.40 -25.68
C ARG A 158 0.68 -0.29 -26.43
N ARG A 159 0.72 -0.52 -27.74
CA ARG A 159 -0.45 -0.64 -28.61
C ARG A 159 -1.24 -1.89 -28.26
#